data_AF-A0A496AET4-F1
#
_entry.id   AF-A0A496AET4-F1
#
_cell.length_a   1.000
_cell.length_b   1.000
_cell.length_c   1.000
_cell.angle_alpha   90.00
_cell.angle_beta   90.00
_cell.angle_gamma   90.00
#
_symmetry.space_group_name_H-M   'P 1'
#
loop_
_entity.id
_entity.type
_entity.pdbx_description
1 polymer ?
#
loop_
_entity_poly.entity_id
_entity_poly.type
_entity_poly.pdbx_seq_one_letter_code
_entity_poly.pdbx_strand_id
1 'polypeptide(L)' 'MESTIIEKIRELPPELQEEVLHFIDFLRTKNSSKRKKKPNLEWIGGLKAYRDQYTALELEKKASDWRD' A
#
# COMPACT_ATOMS: atom_id res chain seq x y z
N MET A 1 31.70 -13.45 1.87
CA MET A 1 30.52 -13.12 1.05
C MET A 1 30.34 -11.61 0.90
N GLU A 2 30.57 -10.81 1.94
CA GLU A 2 30.51 -9.33 1.85
C GLU A 2 31.53 -8.73 0.86
N SER A 3 32.73 -9.28 0.82
CA SER A 3 33.83 -8.83 -0.05
C SER A 3 33.46 -8.85 -1.54
N THR A 4 32.73 -9.88 -1.96
CA THR A 4 32.38 -10.13 -3.37
C THR A 4 31.34 -9.14 -3.90
N ILE A 5 30.49 -8.60 -3.02
CA ILE A 5 29.46 -7.61 -3.37
C ILE A 5 30.12 -6.25 -3.61
N ILE A 6 31.05 -5.85 -2.73
CA ILE A 6 31.75 -4.57 -2.84
C ILE A 6 32.58 -4.50 -4.12
N GLU A 7 33.25 -5.59 -4.49
CA GLU A 7 34.02 -5.65 -5.74
C GLU A 7 33.12 -5.51 -6.98
N LYS A 8 32.00 -6.23 -7.02
CA LYS A 8 31.02 -6.11 -8.11
C LYS A 8 30.41 -4.71 -8.22
N ILE A 9 30.24 -4.00 -7.11
CA ILE A 9 29.74 -2.62 -7.12
C ILE A 9 30.79 -1.64 -7.65
N ARG A 10 32.07 -1.88 -7.34
CA ARG A 10 33.19 -1.05 -7.83
C ARG A 10 33.49 -1.23 -9.32
N GLU A 11 33.19 -2.41 -9.87
CA GLU A 11 33.29 -2.69 -11.31
C GLU A 11 32.17 -2.04 -12.14
N LEU A 12 31.11 -1.53 -11.49
CA LEU A 12 29.99 -0.90 -12.19
C LEU A 12 30.32 0.55 -12.60
N PRO A 13 29.81 1.01 -13.77
CA PRO A 13 29.78 2.41 -14.14
C PRO A 13 29.08 3.26 -13.07
N PRO A 14 29.49 4.53 -12.88
CA PRO A 14 28.95 5.41 -11.84
C PRO A 14 27.42 5.58 -11.88
N GLU A 15 26.82 5.55 -13.08
CA GLU A 15 25.36 5.62 -13.25
C GLU A 15 24.63 4.43 -12.60
N LEU A 16 25.22 3.23 -12.68
CA LEU A 16 24.64 2.01 -12.10
C LEU A 16 24.93 1.89 -10.60
N GLN A 17 25.95 2.59 -10.09
CA GLN A 17 26.21 2.64 -8.65
C GLN A 17 25.10 3.40 -7.91
N GLU A 18 24.55 4.47 -8.50
CA GLU A 18 23.39 5.17 -7.94
C GLU A 18 22.15 4.27 -7.91
N GLU A 19 21.91 3.50 -8.97
CA GLU A 19 20.80 2.54 -9.01
C GLU A 19 20.92 1.45 -7.93
N VAL A 20 22.15 1.00 -7.65
CA VAL A 20 22.41 0.05 -6.55
C VAL A 20 22.12 0.68 -5.19
N LEU A 21 22.48 1.96 -4.96
CA LEU A 21 22.14 2.66 -3.72
C LEU A 21 20.62 2.73 -3.53
N HIS A 22 19.90 3.12 -4.58
CA HIS A 22 18.43 3.13 -4.58
C HIS A 22 17.85 1.75 -4.30
N PHE A 23 18.44 0.69 -4.86
CA PHE A 23 18.01 -0.68 -4.63
C PHE A 23 18.25 -1.13 -3.19
N ILE A 24 19.35 -0.72 -2.55
CA ILE A 24 19.63 -1.01 -1.14
C ILE A 24 18.59 -0.33 -0.24
N ASP A 25 18.24 0.92 -0.52
CA ASP A 25 17.18 1.63 0.21
C ASP A 25 15.80 1.00 -0.01
N PHE A 26 15.52 0.53 -1.23
CA PHE A 26 14.34 -0.26 -1.53
C PHE A 26 14.30 -1.57 -0.73
N LEU A 27 15.42 -2.30 -0.60
CA LEU A 27 15.47 -3.53 0.18
C LEU A 27 15.27 -3.27 1.69
N ARG A 28 15.80 -2.15 2.21
CA ARG A 28 15.58 -1.70 3.59
C ARG A 28 14.11 -1.41 3.87
N THR A 29 13.44 -0.72 2.94
CA THR A 29 12.00 -0.40 3.05
C THR A 29 11.10 -1.61 2.82
N LYS A 30 11.49 -2.53 1.92
CA LYS A 30 10.78 -3.79 1.67
C LYS A 30 10.76 -4.70 2.89
N ASN A 31 11.87 -4.78 3.62
CA ASN A 31 11.96 -5.60 4.83
C ASN A 31 11.24 -4.94 6.04
N SER A 32 11.12 -3.62 6.05
CA SER A 32 10.38 -2.86 7.07
C SER A 32 8.89 -2.68 6.76
N SER A 33 8.44 -3.03 5.55
CA SER A 33 7.02 -3.16 5.18
C SER A 33 6.40 -4.29 5.99
N LYS A 34 6.06 -3.94 7.24
CA LYS A 34 5.37 -4.75 8.24
C LYS A 34 4.30 -5.56 7.51
N ARG A 35 4.41 -6.89 7.60
CA ARG A 35 3.40 -7.90 7.20
C ARG A 35 2.08 -7.21 6.90
N LYS A 36 1.73 -7.06 5.61
CA LYS A 36 0.50 -6.39 5.17
C LYS A 36 -0.62 -6.82 6.13
N LYS A 37 -1.02 -5.92 7.05
CA LYS A 37 -2.10 -6.24 7.99
C LYS A 37 -3.30 -6.60 7.13
N LYS A 38 -3.93 -7.73 7.42
CA LYS A 38 -5.18 -8.09 6.73
C LYS A 38 -6.13 -6.89 6.87
N PRO A 39 -6.81 -6.47 5.79
CA PRO A 39 -7.78 -5.38 5.90
C PRO A 39 -8.81 -5.77 6.96
N ASN A 40 -9.12 -4.85 7.88
CA ASN A 40 -9.97 -5.16 9.03
C ASN A 40 -11.44 -5.36 8.62
N LEU A 41 -11.85 -4.79 7.47
CA LEU A 41 -13.18 -4.94 6.87
C LEU A 41 -14.37 -4.71 7.84
N GLU A 42 -14.15 -4.00 8.96
CA GLU A 42 -15.14 -3.77 10.02
C GLU A 42 -16.37 -2.99 9.54
N TRP A 43 -16.21 -2.24 8.44
CA TRP A 43 -17.30 -1.52 7.79
C TRP A 43 -18.28 -2.46 7.04
N ILE A 44 -17.90 -3.70 6.74
CA ILE A 44 -18.78 -4.65 6.05
C ILE A 44 -19.98 -4.95 6.95
N GLY A 45 -21.17 -4.64 6.44
CA GLY A 45 -22.42 -4.84 7.18
C GLY A 45 -22.76 -3.72 8.17
N GLY A 46 -22.01 -2.61 8.21
CA GLY A 46 -22.29 -1.47 9.09
C GLY A 46 -23.68 -0.84 8.88
N LEU A 47 -24.28 -1.01 7.71
CA LEU A 47 -25.63 -0.52 7.38
C LEU A 47 -26.75 -1.54 7.65
N LYS A 48 -26.46 -2.71 8.22
CA LYS A 48 -27.46 -3.77 8.43
C LYS A 48 -28.64 -3.32 9.30
N ALA A 49 -28.38 -2.47 10.30
CA ALA A 49 -29.42 -1.93 11.19
C ALA A 49 -30.43 -1.01 10.47
N TYR A 50 -30.07 -0.49 9.29
CA TYR A 50 -30.87 0.48 8.54
C TYR A 50 -31.65 -0.15 7.39
N ARG A 51 -31.56 -1.48 7.22
CA ARG A 51 -32.18 -2.21 6.11
C ARG A 51 -33.70 -2.01 6.02
N ASP A 52 -34.36 -1.97 7.17
CA ASP A 52 -35.82 -1.81 7.24
C ASP A 52 -36.25 -0.33 7.30
N GLN A 53 -35.28 0.58 7.45
CA GLN A 53 -35.52 2.03 7.56
C GLN A 53 -35.33 2.76 6.24
N TYR A 54 -34.49 2.23 5.36
CA TYR A 54 -34.18 2.86 4.08
C TYR A 54 -34.15 1.83 2.96
N THR A 55 -34.82 2.16 1.87
CA THR A 55 -34.65 1.49 0.60
C THR A 55 -33.33 1.88 -0.05
N ALA A 56 -32.83 1.04 -0.97
CA ALA A 56 -31.60 1.32 -1.70
C ALA A 56 -31.66 2.66 -2.47
N LEU A 57 -32.83 3.02 -2.99
CA LEU A 57 -33.06 4.26 -3.74
C LEU A 57 -32.98 5.51 -2.85
N GLU A 58 -33.48 5.45 -1.61
CA GLU A 58 -33.38 6.57 -0.67
C GLU A 58 -31.95 6.81 -0.21
N LEU A 59 -31.17 5.73 -0.02
CA LEU A 59 -29.75 5.84 0.30
C LEU A 59 -28.94 6.44 -0.86
N GLU A 60 -29.24 6.04 -2.09
CA GLU A 60 -28.60 6.59 -3.29
C GLU A 60 -28.89 8.09 -3.41
N LYS A 61 -30.16 8.50 -3.27
CA LYS A 61 -30.54 9.92 -3.32
C LYS A 61 -29.82 10.75 -2.25
N LYS A 62 -29.80 10.28 -0.99
CA LYS A 62 -29.05 10.94 0.09
C LYS A 62 -27.55 11.02 -0.17
N ALA A 63 -26.97 9.99 -0.78
CA ALA A 63 -25.55 9.97 -1.12
C ALA A 63 -25.20 10.97 -2.23
N SER A 64 -26.10 11.19 -3.19
CA SER A 64 -25.97 12.25 -4.19
C SER A 64 -26.06 13.63 -3.53
N ASP A 65 -27.05 13.85 -2.67
CA ASP A 65 -27.23 15.12 -1.94
C ASP A 65 -26.03 15.47 -1.03
N TRP A 66 -25.24 14.49 -0.58
CA TRP A 66 -24.02 14.72 0.22
C TRP A 66 -22.76 15.00 -0.59
N ARG A 67 -22.79 14.73 -1.90
CA ARG A 67 -21.66 14.97 -2.80
C ARG A 67 -21.69 16.35 -3.43
N ASP A 68 -22.88 16.93 -3.54
CA ASP A 68 -23.12 18.33 -3.89
C ASP A 68 -22.82 19.27 -2.71
#